data_AF-A0A7W0TDK4-F1
#
_entry.id   AF-A0A7W0TDK4-F1
#
_cell.length_a   1.000
_cell.length_b   1.000
_cell.length_c   1.000
_cell.angle_alpha   90.00
_cell.angle_beta   90.00
_cell.angle_gamma   90.00
#
_symmetry.space_group_name_H-M   'P 1'
#
loop_
_entity.id
_entity.type
_entity.pdbx_description
1 polymer ?
#
loop_
_entity_poly.entity_id
_entity_poly.type
_entity_poly.pdbx_seq_one_letter_code
_entity_poly.pdbx_strand_id
1 'polypeptide(L)' 'MDEESKPDTDERPPICPACGVTMGIVADEDEATRYACLECGFSDEMTLPWAADG' A
#
# COMPACT_ATOMS: atom_id res chain seq x y z
N MET A 1 -4.59 -36.32 10.58
CA MET A 1 -5.46 -35.18 10.32
C MET A 1 -4.81 -34.02 11.01
N ASP A 2 -3.93 -33.30 10.32
CA ASP A 2 -3.34 -32.06 10.83
C ASP A 2 -3.14 -31.18 9.60
N GLU A 3 -4.27 -30.69 9.09
CA GLU A 3 -4.36 -29.68 8.06
C GLU A 3 -3.97 -28.34 8.71
N GLU A 4 -2.66 -28.08 8.77
CA GLU A 4 -2.13 -26.82 9.25
C GLU A 4 -2.41 -25.75 8.19
N SER A 5 -3.64 -25.24 8.17
CA SER A 5 -4.00 -24.00 7.49
C SER A 5 -3.28 -22.86 8.17
N LYS A 6 -2.05 -22.58 7.72
CA LYS A 6 -1.41 -21.28 7.96
C LYS A 6 -2.36 -20.21 7.43
N PRO A 7 -2.63 -19.12 8.17
CA PRO A 7 -3.35 -18.01 7.57
C PRO A 7 -2.45 -17.51 6.44
N ASP A 8 -2.84 -17.79 5.20
CA ASP A 8 -2.44 -16.97 4.05
C ASP A 8 -2.94 -15.57 4.38
N THR A 9 -2.13 -14.80 5.12
CA THR A 9 -2.08 -13.36 4.93
C THR A 9 -1.72 -13.24 3.47
N ASP A 10 -2.73 -13.03 2.63
CA ASP A 10 -2.57 -12.69 1.23
C ASP A 10 -1.83 -11.34 1.21
N GLU A 11 -0.51 -11.40 1.38
CA GLU A 11 0.43 -10.26 1.37
C GLU A 11 0.58 -9.71 -0.06
N ARG A 12 -0.38 -10.01 -0.95
CA ARG A 12 -0.40 -9.46 -2.30
C ARG A 12 -0.57 -7.96 -2.15
N PRO A 13 0.38 -7.17 -2.67
CA PRO A 13 0.25 -5.73 -2.60
C PRO A 13 -1.04 -5.29 -3.29
N PRO A 14 -1.77 -4.31 -2.73
CA PRO A 14 -2.99 -3.82 -3.34
C PRO A 14 -2.73 -3.27 -4.74
N ILE A 15 -3.76 -3.30 -5.58
CA ILE A 15 -3.71 -2.67 -6.90
C ILE A 15 -4.01 -1.18 -6.76
N CYS A 16 -3.23 -0.34 -7.42
CA CYS A 16 -3.41 1.10 -7.45
C CYS A 16 -4.75 1.45 -8.10
N PRO A 17 -5.68 2.12 -7.39
CA PRO A 17 -6.99 2.47 -7.95
C PRO A 17 -6.90 3.54 -9.05
N ALA A 18 -5.79 4.29 -9.14
CA ALA A 18 -5.63 5.34 -10.14
C ALA A 18 -5.19 4.82 -11.53
N CYS A 19 -4.32 3.81 -11.58
CA CYS A 19 -3.75 3.31 -12.84
C CYS A 19 -3.82 1.80 -13.04
N GLY A 20 -4.26 1.03 -12.04
CA GLY A 20 -4.47 -0.43 -12.15
C GLY A 20 -3.20 -1.27 -12.04
N VAL A 21 -2.06 -0.67 -11.68
CA VAL A 21 -0.79 -1.39 -11.46
C VAL A 21 -0.63 -1.80 -10.00
N THR A 22 0.15 -2.83 -9.72
CA THR A 22 0.46 -3.29 -8.35
C THR A 22 1.20 -2.20 -7.57
N MET A 23 0.73 -1.90 -6.35
CA MET A 23 1.38 -0.94 -5.46
C MET A 23 2.66 -1.52 -4.85
N GLY A 24 3.64 -0.66 -4.59
CA GLY A 24 4.84 -1.01 -3.83
C GLY A 24 4.68 -0.68 -2.36
N ILE A 25 5.50 -1.30 -1.51
CA ILE A 25 5.68 -0.90 -0.12
C ILE A 25 6.84 0.10 -0.09
N VAL A 26 6.60 1.27 0.48
CA VAL A 26 7.62 2.28 0.74
C VAL A 26 7.77 2.37 2.26
N ALA A 27 9.00 2.38 2.74
CA ALA A 27 9.31 2.62 4.15
C ALA A 27 9.75 4.08 4.30
N ASP A 28 9.05 4.84 5.14
CA ASP A 28 9.42 6.20 5.49
C ASP A 28 10.43 6.21 6.65
N GLU A 29 11.06 7.37 6.87
CA GLU A 29 12.12 7.56 7.87
C GLU A 29 11.63 7.30 9.32
N ASP A 30 10.30 7.37 9.54
CA ASP A 30 9.62 7.12 10.82
C ASP A 30 9.22 5.63 11.03
N GLU A 31 9.82 4.69 10.29
CA GLU A 31 9.50 3.24 10.33
C GLU A 31 8.06 2.88 9.93
N ALA A 32 7.29 3.84 9.41
CA ALA A 32 5.97 3.58 8.84
C ALA A 32 6.12 2.98 7.43
N THR A 33 5.59 1.78 7.22
CA THR A 33 5.44 1.19 5.88
C THR A 33 4.10 1.60 5.29
N ARG A 34 4.14 2.31 4.16
CA ARG A 34 2.96 2.73 3.38
C ARG A 34 2.90 1.98 2.06
N TYR A 35 1.69 1.79 1.54
CA TYR A 35 1.49 1.37 0.15
C TYR A 35 1.42 2.60 -0.75
N ALA A 36 2.33 2.65 -1.72
CA ALA A 36 2.39 3.74 -2.71
C ALA A 36 2.55 3.17 -4.12
N CYS A 37 1.90 3.81 -5.09
CA CYS A 37 2.08 3.49 -6.49
C CYS A 37 3.34 4.16 -7.02
N LEU A 38 4.34 3.35 -7.38
CA LEU A 38 5.62 3.83 -7.90
C LEU A 38 5.55 4.33 -9.36
N GLU A 39 4.43 4.10 -10.06
CA GLU A 39 4.22 4.60 -11.42
C GLU A 39 3.57 5.99 -11.46
N CYS A 40 2.51 6.21 -10.68
CA CYS A 40 1.74 7.46 -10.72
C CYS A 40 1.85 8.31 -9.45
N GLY A 41 2.52 7.83 -8.40
CA GLY A 41 2.68 8.53 -7.11
C GLY A 41 1.47 8.44 -6.17
N PHE A 42 0.39 7.74 -6.57
CA PHE A 42 -0.80 7.59 -5.74
C PHE A 42 -0.50 6.87 -4.41
N SER A 43 -0.97 7.42 -3.29
CA SER A 43 -0.81 6.83 -1.95
C SER A 43 -2.05 7.12 -1.11
N ASP A 44 -2.55 6.13 -0.38
CA ASP A 44 -3.83 6.18 0.34
C ASP A 44 -3.85 7.18 1.52
N GLU A 45 -2.67 7.48 2.06
CA GLU A 45 -2.44 8.43 3.14
C GLU A 45 -2.65 9.91 2.77
N MET A 46 -2.88 10.24 1.49
CA MET A 46 -3.25 11.59 1.04
C MET A 46 -4.70 12.00 1.38
N THR A 47 -5.46 11.18 2.11
CA THR A 47 -6.80 11.56 2.61
C THR A 47 -6.77 12.50 3.82
N LEU A 48 -5.58 12.90 4.31
CA LEU A 48 -5.46 13.94 5.32
C LEU A 48 -5.68 15.33 4.67
N PRO A 49 -6.56 16.19 5.22
CA PRO A 49 -7.03 17.44 4.61
C PRO A 49 -5.98 18.56 4.47
N TRP A 50 -4.70 18.28 4.66
CA TRP A 50 -3.61 19.26 4.68
C TRP A 50 -2.69 19.20 3.44
N ALA A 51 -2.78 18.16 2.60
CA ALA A 51 -1.88 17.95 1.45
C ALA A 51 -2.36 18.57 0.12
N ALA A 52 -3.45 19.34 0.12
CA ALA A 52 -4.07 19.89 -1.10
C ALA A 52 -3.80 21.39 -1.36
N ASP A 53 -2.89 22.04 -0.61
CA ASP A 53 -2.54 23.45 -0.83
C ASP A 53 -1.04 23.59 -1.16
N GLY A 54 -0.77 23.82 -2.44
CA GLY A 54 0.55 24.08 -3.02
C GLY A 54 0.44 24.45 -4.50
#